data_AF-A0A6A4GRJ5-F1
#
_entry.id   AF-A0A6A4GRJ5-F1
#
_cell.length_a   1.000
_cell.length_b   1.000
_cell.length_c   1.000
_cell.angle_alpha   90.00
_cell.angle_beta   90.00
_cell.angle_gamma   90.00
#
_symmetry.space_group_name_H-M   'P 1'
#
loop_
_entity.id
_entity.type
_entity.pdbx_description
1 polymer ?
#
loop_
_entity_poly.entity_id
_entity_poly.type
_entity_poly.pdbx_seq_one_letter_code
_entity_poly.pdbx_strand_id
1 'polypeptide(L)'
;MQLLPKTVSISAADRTRVTHANNKVIEELTKLDVDTRLELNHDIMKANRERWKKNLAHAQDSSKPAGSPMASLITIATSDLETI
;
A
#
# COMPACT_ATOMS: atom_id res chain seq x y z
N MET A 1 -10.40 40.39 -0.95
CA MET A 1 -10.48 38.95 -0.63
C MET A 1 -9.97 38.17 -1.84
N GLN A 2 -8.67 37.86 -1.90
CA GLN A 2 -8.10 37.05 -2.98
C GLN A 2 -8.41 35.57 -2.68
N LEU A 3 -9.17 34.93 -3.56
CA LEU A 3 -9.40 33.50 -3.54
C LEU A 3 -8.09 32.81 -3.93
N LEU A 4 -7.55 31.99 -3.02
CA LEU A 4 -6.43 31.09 -3.33
C LEU A 4 -6.81 30.21 -4.52
N PRO A 5 -5.91 29.99 -5.50
CA PRO A 5 -6.22 29.19 -6.65
C PRO A 5 -6.51 27.76 -6.21
N LYS A 6 -7.63 27.23 -6.72
CA LYS A 6 -8.04 25.82 -6.64
C LYS A 6 -6.80 24.95 -6.75
N THR A 7 -6.62 24.06 -5.77
CA THR A 7 -5.64 22.99 -5.81
C THR A 7 -5.83 22.20 -7.10
N VAL A 8 -5.08 22.58 -8.13
CA VAL A 8 -4.91 21.80 -9.34
C VAL A 8 -4.26 20.52 -8.84
N SER A 9 -5.01 19.42 -8.85
CA SER A 9 -4.44 18.08 -8.74
C SER A 9 -3.43 17.97 -9.87
N ILE A 10 -2.15 18.14 -9.55
CA ILE A 10 -1.05 18.00 -10.49
C ILE A 10 -0.99 16.52 -10.89
N SER A 11 -1.81 16.14 -11.86
CA SER A 11 -1.56 14.98 -12.71
C SER A 11 -0.43 15.37 -13.66
N ALA A 12 0.78 15.46 -13.13
CA ALA A 12 1.97 15.58 -13.95
C ALA A 12 2.06 14.32 -14.83
N ALA A 13 2.11 14.50 -16.14
CA ALA A 13 2.29 13.42 -17.11
C ALA A 13 3.61 12.65 -16.89
N ASP A 14 4.57 13.26 -16.19
CA ASP A 14 5.87 12.67 -15.83
C ASP A 14 5.88 11.92 -14.49
N ARG A 15 4.75 11.87 -13.77
CA ARG A 15 4.62 10.91 -12.68
C ARG A 15 4.33 9.56 -13.30
N THR A 16 5.39 8.87 -13.73
CA THR A 16 5.36 7.42 -13.87
C THR A 16 4.69 6.91 -12.61
N ARG A 17 3.51 6.32 -12.75
CA ARG A 17 2.87 5.62 -11.64
C ARG A 17 3.89 4.57 -11.24
N VAL A 18 4.66 4.81 -10.18
CA VAL A 18 5.53 3.79 -9.60
C VAL A 18 4.58 2.82 -8.93
N THR A 19 3.92 2.01 -9.74
CA THR A 19 3.45 0.72 -9.28
C THR A 19 4.71 0.02 -8.84
N HIS A 20 4.80 -0.30 -7.55
CA HIS A 20 5.86 -1.12 -6.96
C HIS A 20 5.85 -2.56 -7.53
N ALA A 21 5.66 -2.73 -8.83
CA ALA A 21 6.11 -3.92 -9.55
C ALA A 21 7.63 -3.81 -9.69
N ASN A 22 8.32 -3.81 -8.55
CA ASN A 22 9.74 -4.09 -8.53
C ASN A 22 9.83 -5.60 -8.74
N ASN A 23 9.93 -6.01 -10.00
CA ASN A 23 9.95 -7.43 -10.39
C ASN A 23 10.95 -8.22 -9.56
N LYS A 24 12.09 -7.61 -9.23
CA LYS A 24 13.09 -8.20 -8.33
C LYS A 24 12.54 -8.50 -6.93
N VAL A 25 11.77 -7.58 -6.33
CA VAL A 25 11.15 -7.80 -5.00
C VAL A 25 10.07 -8.88 -5.10
N ILE A 26 9.26 -8.87 -6.16
CA ILE A 26 8.25 -9.91 -6.38
C ILE A 26 8.92 -11.28 -6.53
N GLU A 27 9.98 -11.37 -7.33
CA GLU A 27 10.78 -12.59 -7.49
C GLU A 27 11.36 -13.08 -6.16
N GLU A 28 11.96 -12.19 -5.34
CA GLU A 28 12.45 -12.58 -4.02
C GLU A 28 11.33 -13.04 -3.08
N LEU A 29 10.18 -12.37 -3.09
CA LEU A 29 9.03 -12.76 -2.28
C LEU A 29 8.46 -14.11 -2.72
N THR A 30 8.46 -14.44 -4.02
CA THR A 30 7.98 -15.74 -4.52
C THR A 30 8.89 -16.91 -4.15
N LYS A 31 10.16 -16.65 -3.77
CA LYS A 31 11.09 -17.69 -3.29
C LYS A 31 10.85 -18.06 -1.82
N LEU A 32 10.11 -17.24 -1.08
CA LEU A 32 9.77 -17.53 0.31
C LEU A 32 8.76 -18.68 0.38
N ASP A 33 8.84 -19.47 1.44
CA ASP A 33 7.84 -20.49 1.73
C ASP A 33 6.44 -19.86 1.93
N VAL A 34 5.42 -20.71 1.84
CA VAL A 34 4.02 -20.26 1.85
C VAL A 34 3.64 -19.70 3.22
N ASP A 35 4.11 -20.32 4.30
CA ASP A 35 3.83 -19.91 5.67
C ASP A 35 4.40 -18.52 5.98
N THR A 36 5.65 -18.26 5.59
CA THR A 36 6.31 -16.94 5.71
C THR A 36 5.55 -15.89 4.90
N ARG A 37 5.10 -16.22 3.68
CA ARG A 37 4.28 -15.29 2.88
C ARG A 37 2.93 -14.99 3.54
N LEU A 38 2.31 -15.98 4.19
CA LEU A 38 1.08 -15.80 4.96
C LEU A 38 1.29 -14.92 6.19
N GLU A 39 2.36 -15.13 6.94
CA GLU A 39 2.74 -14.31 8.10
C GLU A 39 2.99 -12.84 7.69
N LEU A 40 3.75 -12.63 6.61
CA LEU A 40 3.99 -11.30 6.07
C LEU A 40 2.68 -10.61 5.65
N ASN A 41 1.75 -11.34 5.03
CA ASN A 41 0.44 -10.81 4.68
C ASN A 41 -0.36 -10.40 5.92
N HIS A 42 -0.34 -11.22 6.98
CA HIS A 42 -0.99 -10.91 8.24
C HIS A 42 -0.43 -9.60 8.85
N ASP A 43 0.89 -9.44 8.86
CA ASP A 43 1.54 -8.22 9.35
C ASP A 43 1.22 -6.99 8.50
N ILE A 44 1.20 -7.15 7.17
CA ILE A 44 0.77 -6.09 6.24
C ILE A 44 -0.67 -5.67 6.55
N MET A 45 -1.59 -6.61 6.77
CA MET A 45 -2.98 -6.30 7.12
C MET A 45 -3.07 -5.52 8.44
N LYS A 46 -2.33 -5.94 9.46
CA LYS A 46 -2.29 -5.24 10.76
C LYS A 46 -1.79 -3.81 10.62
N ALA A 47 -0.68 -3.61 9.90
CA ALA A 47 -0.11 -2.28 9.66
C ALA A 47 -1.06 -1.41 8.83
N ASN A 48 -1.69 -1.98 7.80
CA ASN A 48 -2.63 -1.28 6.95
C ASN A 48 -3.88 -0.81 7.69
N ARG A 49 -4.37 -1.58 8.67
CA ARG A 49 -5.47 -1.14 9.54
C ARG A 49 -5.11 0.13 10.32
N GLU A 50 -3.89 0.21 10.86
CA GLU A 50 -3.44 1.41 11.58
C GLU A 50 -3.24 2.61 10.64
N ARG A 51 -2.71 2.38 9.43
CA ARG A 51 -2.62 3.41 8.39
C ARG A 51 -4.00 3.92 7.97
N TRP A 52 -4.96 3.02 7.79
CA TRP A 52 -6.34 3.36 7.44
C TRP A 52 -7.00 4.26 8.48
N LYS A 53 -6.86 3.93 9.77
CA LYS A 53 -7.35 4.78 10.87
C LYS A 53 -6.77 6.19 10.82
N LYS A 54 -5.45 6.32 10.59
CA LYS A 54 -4.78 7.63 10.48
C LYS A 54 -5.25 8.41 9.25
N ASN A 55 -5.37 7.76 8.10
CA ASN A 55 -5.90 8.36 6.88
C ASN A 55 -7.34 8.85 7.05
N LEU A 56 -8.18 8.05 7.72
CA LEU A 56 -9.55 8.43 8.02
C LEU A 56 -9.61 9.64 8.97
N ALA A 57 -8.78 9.65 10.01
CA ALA A 57 -8.70 10.77 10.94
C ALA A 57 -8.28 12.07 10.24
N HIS A 58 -7.30 12.01 9.32
CA HIS A 58 -6.88 13.15 8.52
C HIS A 58 -7.95 13.61 7.52
N ALA A 59 -8.69 12.68 6.92
CA ALA A 59 -9.79 12.99 6.00
C ALA A 59 -10.97 13.69 6.72
N GLN A 60 -11.23 13.33 7.98
CA GLN A 60 -12.23 13.97 8.82
C GLN A 60 -11.76 15.32 9.37
N ASP A 61 -10.47 15.45 9.66
CA ASP A 61 -9.86 16.64 10.23
C ASP A 61 -8.43 16.81 9.69
N SER A 62 -8.27 17.75 8.77
CA SER A 62 -7.00 17.98 8.09
C SER A 62 -5.90 18.57 8.96
N SER A 63 -6.20 18.97 10.21
CA SER A 63 -5.18 19.35 11.20
C SER A 63 -4.41 18.16 11.76
N LYS A 64 -4.96 16.95 11.65
CA LYS A 64 -4.31 15.70 12.05
C LYS A 64 -3.26 15.29 11.03
N PRO A 65 -2.19 14.58 11.42
CA PRO A 65 -1.18 14.12 10.47
C PRO A 65 -1.78 13.11 9.47
N ALA A 66 -1.43 13.27 8.19
CA ALA A 66 -1.76 12.29 7.17
C ALA A 66 -1.12 10.93 7.49
N GLY A 67 -1.85 9.84 7.28
CA GLY A 67 -1.28 8.51 7.36
C GLY A 67 -0.46 8.17 6.11
N SER A 68 0.21 7.02 6.15
CA SER A 68 0.98 6.51 5.02
C SER A 68 0.07 5.76 4.02
N PRO A 69 0.50 5.62 2.75
CA PRO A 69 -0.15 4.73 1.79
C PRO A 69 -0.27 3.30 2.31
N MET A 70 -1.32 2.60 1.93
CA MET A 70 -1.46 1.17 2.23
C MET A 70 -0.47 0.36 1.39
N ALA A 71 0.09 -0.69 1.99
CA ALA A 71 0.91 -1.66 1.28
C ALA A 71 0.01 -2.73 0.63
N SER A 72 0.43 -3.26 -0.52
CA SER A 72 -0.24 -4.40 -1.15
C SER A 72 0.10 -5.69 -0.43
N LEU A 73 -0.82 -6.66 -0.47
CA LEU A 73 -0.55 -8.02 -0.04
C LEU A 73 0.34 -8.75 -1.07
N ILE A 74 1.12 -9.69 -0.56
CA ILE A 74 1.89 -10.66 -1.36
C ILE A 74 0.92 -11.65 -1.97
N THR A 75 1.05 -11.88 -3.27
CA THR A 75 0.24 -12.88 -3.97
C THR A 75 0.69 -14.28 -3.59
N ILE A 76 -0.27 -15.14 -3.22
CA ILE A 76 -0.07 -16.56 -2.95
C ILE A 76 -0.90 -17.30 -4.00
N ALA A 77 -0.26 -18.13 -4.82
CA ALA A 77 -0.96 -18.87 -5.85
C ALA A 77 -1.74 -20.04 -5.23
N THR A 78 -2.85 -20.45 -5.83
CA THR A 78 -3.63 -21.61 -5.37
C THR A 78 -2.79 -22.89 -5.35
N SER A 79 -1.88 -23.06 -6.32
CA SER A 79 -0.92 -24.17 -6.37
C SER A 79 0.01 -24.21 -5.14
N ASP A 80 0.31 -23.05 -4.55
CA ASP A 80 1.15 -22.97 -3.36
C ASP A 80 0.41 -23.51 -2.13
N LEU A 81 -0.91 -23.35 -2.09
CA LEU A 81 -1.78 -23.82 -1.00
C LEU A 81 -2.12 -25.32 -1.13
N GLU A 82 -2.08 -25.88 -2.34
CA GLU A 82 -2.30 -27.31 -2.59
C GLU A 82 -1.10 -28.19 -2.16
N THR A 83 0.03 -27.58 -1.83
CA THR A 83 1.27 -28.26 -1.43
C THR A 83 1.48 -28.27 0.10
N ILE A 84 0.55 -27.68 0.87
CA ILE A 84 0.50 -27.71 2.34
C ILE A 84 -0.32 -28.91 2.81
#